data_AF-A0A318XP40-F1
#
_entry.id   AF-A0A318XP40-F1
#
_cell.length_a   1.000
_cell.length_b   1.000
_cell.length_c   1.000
_cell.angle_alpha   90.00
_cell.angle_beta   90.00
_cell.angle_gamma   90.00
#
_symmetry.space_group_name_H-M   'P 1'
#
loop_
_entity.id
_entity.type
_entity.pdbx_description
1 polymer ?
#
loop_
_entity_poly.entity_id
_entity_poly.type
_entity_poly.pdbx_seq_one_letter_code
_entity_poly.pdbx_strand_id
1 'polypeptide(L)' 'MSNPKKPLVSGSRDALTKFKLDCAAEIGRLQYCKENNDHYKGDLTSKQNGSEGGPIGGQMVKKMVEMYENNMK' A
#
# COMPACT_ATOMS: atom_id res chain seq x y z
N MET A 1 11.27 -15.93 7.45
CA MET A 1 10.04 -15.23 7.02
C MET A 1 10.00 -13.85 7.65
N SER A 2 9.61 -12.81 6.90
CA SER A 2 9.46 -11.44 7.41
C SER A 2 8.33 -11.39 8.45
N ASN A 3 8.62 -10.88 9.65
CA ASN A 3 7.58 -10.63 10.65
C ASN A 3 6.67 -9.49 10.15
N PRO A 4 5.34 -9.69 10.10
CA PRO A 4 4.43 -8.63 9.69
C PRO A 4 4.53 -7.46 10.66
N LYS A 5 4.89 -6.28 10.15
CA LYS A 5 4.93 -5.06 10.96
C LYS A 5 3.52 -4.76 11.47
N LYS A 6 3.41 -4.59 12.79
CA LYS A 6 2.16 -4.19 13.45
C LYS A 6 1.86 -2.73 13.09
N PRO A 7 0.64 -2.40 12.63
CA PRO A 7 0.24 -1.00 12.48
C PRO A 7 0.31 -0.24 13.80
N LEU A 8 0.47 1.09 13.71
CA LEU A 8 0.44 1.99 14.87
C LEU A 8 -0.87 1.87 15.67
N VAL A 9 -2.00 1.84 14.96
CA VAL A 9 -3.33 1.64 15.56
C VAL A 9 -3.65 0.15 15.55
N SER A 10 -3.85 -0.46 16.71
CA SER A 10 -4.24 -1.87 16.83
C SER A 10 -5.56 -2.13 16.08
N GLY A 11 -5.65 -3.25 15.35
CA GLY A 11 -6.85 -3.61 14.59
C GLY A 11 -7.01 -2.90 13.25
N SER A 12 -6.20 -1.89 12.93
CA SER A 12 -6.30 -1.14 11.66
C SER A 12 -5.78 -1.87 10.42
N ARG A 13 -5.26 -3.10 10.58
CA ARG A 13 -4.57 -3.82 9.49
C ARG A 13 -5.48 -4.02 8.28
N ASP A 14 -6.71 -4.45 8.48
CA ASP A 14 -7.62 -4.74 7.38
C ASP A 14 -8.07 -3.46 6.65
N ALA A 15 -8.30 -2.38 7.41
CA ALA A 15 -8.61 -1.07 6.85
C ALA A 15 -7.44 -0.53 6.01
N LEU A 16 -6.20 -0.66 6.49
CA LEU A 16 -5.00 -0.26 5.75
C LEU A 16 -4.77 -1.11 4.50
N THR A 17 -5.04 -2.42 4.59
CA THR A 17 -4.98 -3.33 3.43
C THR A 17 -6.00 -2.91 2.37
N LYS A 18 -7.25 -2.65 2.75
CA LYS A 18 -8.27 -2.15 1.83
C LYS A 18 -7.86 -0.83 1.19
N PHE A 19 -7.41 0.13 2.00
CA PHE A 19 -6.95 1.43 1.50
C PHE A 19 -5.80 1.31 0.49
N LYS A 20 -4.84 0.42 0.75
CA LYS A 20 -3.74 0.10 -0.18
C LYS A 20 -4.28 -0.45 -1.51
N LEU A 21 -5.23 -1.38 -1.47
CA LEU A 21 -5.83 -1.98 -2.67
C LEU A 21 -6.60 -0.94 -3.49
N ASP A 22 -7.36 -0.07 -2.83
CA ASP A 22 -8.09 1.02 -3.49
C ASP A 22 -7.12 1.99 -4.19
N CYS A 23 -6.05 2.40 -3.50
CA CYS A 23 -5.00 3.25 -4.09
C CYS A 23 -4.29 2.56 -5.27
N ALA A 24 -4.05 1.26 -5.19
CA ALA A 24 -3.44 0.50 -6.26
C ALA A 24 -4.36 0.38 -7.47
N ALA A 25 -5.66 0.18 -7.26
CA ALA A 25 -6.66 0.10 -8.31
C ALA A 25 -6.75 1.41 -9.10
N GLU A 26 -6.78 2.56 -8.40
CA GLU A 26 -6.84 3.89 -9.03
C GLU A 26 -5.70 4.18 -9.99
N ILE A 27 -4.50 3.68 -9.69
CA ILE A 27 -3.30 3.92 -10.49
C ILE A 27 -2.97 2.74 -11.43
N GLY A 28 -3.88 1.77 -11.58
CA GLY A 28 -3.72 0.62 -12.49
C GLY A 28 -2.62 -0.36 -12.08
N ARG A 29 -2.40 -0.53 -10.77
CA ARG A 29 -1.29 -1.32 -10.20
C ARG A 29 -1.72 -2.43 -9.25
N LEU A 30 -2.98 -2.83 -9.31
CA LEU A 30 -3.56 -3.84 -8.41
C LEU A 30 -2.83 -5.19 -8.47
N GLN A 31 -2.31 -5.58 -9.63
CA GLN A 31 -1.47 -6.77 -9.83
C GLN A 31 -0.15 -6.76 -9.07
N TYR A 32 0.28 -5.62 -8.52
CA TYR A 32 1.49 -5.53 -7.72
C TYR A 32 1.24 -5.63 -6.21
N CYS A 33 -0.02 -5.79 -5.79
CA CYS A 33 -0.41 -6.04 -4.41
C CYS A 33 -0.41 -7.55 -4.12
N LYS A 34 0.42 -7.97 -3.16
CA LYS A 34 0.43 -9.36 -2.66
C LYS A 34 -0.97 -9.81 -2.23
N GLU A 35 -1.72 -8.93 -1.58
CA GLU A 35 -3.05 -9.21 -1.06
C GLU A 35 -4.10 -9.43 -2.17
N ASN A 36 -3.78 -9.09 -3.43
CA ASN A 36 -4.67 -9.27 -4.57
C ASN A 36 -4.39 -10.55 -5.38
N ASN A 37 -3.12 -10.95 -5.53
CA ASN A 37 -2.76 -12.08 -6.40
C ASN A 37 -1.85 -13.13 -5.75
N ASP A 38 -1.65 -13.06 -4.44
CA ASP A 38 -0.84 -13.96 -3.60
C ASP A 38 0.55 -14.30 -4.17
N HIS A 39 1.10 -13.43 -5.04
CA HIS A 39 2.44 -13.66 -5.58
C HIS A 39 3.50 -13.37 -4.53
N TYR A 40 4.38 -14.33 -4.29
CA TYR A 40 5.59 -14.13 -3.51
C TYR A 40 6.55 -13.20 -4.25
N LYS A 41 6.84 -12.04 -3.65
CA LYS A 41 7.74 -11.02 -4.22
C LYS A 41 9.16 -11.04 -3.64
N GLY A 42 9.50 -12.06 -2.86
CA GLY A 42 10.80 -12.13 -2.19
C GLY A 42 11.98 -12.44 -3.12
N ASP A 43 11.71 -13.01 -4.30
CA ASP A 43 12.74 -13.32 -5.29
C ASP A 43 13.01 -12.17 -6.28
N LEU A 44 12.18 -11.12 -6.23
CA LEU A 44 12.36 -9.94 -7.07
C LEU A 44 13.44 -9.02 -6.50
N THR A 45 14.18 -8.35 -7.39
CA THR A 45 15.19 -7.37 -6.98
C THR A 45 14.54 -6.21 -6.20
N SER A 46 15.28 -5.62 -5.25
CA SER A 46 14.82 -4.44 -4.49
C SER A 46 14.41 -3.29 -5.40
N LYS A 47 15.12 -3.12 -6.52
CA LYS A 47 14.79 -2.11 -7.55
C LYS A 47 13.43 -2.37 -8.16
N GLN A 48 13.14 -3.61 -8.56
CA GLN A 48 11.85 -3.97 -9.15
C GLN A 48 10.70 -3.81 -8.15
N ASN A 49 10.86 -4.34 -6.93
CA ASN A 49 9.87 -4.19 -5.86
C ASN A 49 9.58 -2.70 -5.57
N GLY A 50 10.62 -1.86 -5.56
CA GLY A 50 10.48 -0.40 -5.42
C GLY A 50 9.74 0.25 -6.59
N SER A 51 10.09 -0.08 -7.83
CA SER A 51 9.45 0.49 -9.03
C SER A 51 7.99 0.05 -9.21
N GLU A 52 7.64 -1.16 -8.78
CA GLU A 52 6.27 -1.68 -8.86
C GLU A 52 5.39 -1.16 -7.72
N GLY A 53 5.86 -1.28 -6.47
CA GLY A 53 5.10 -0.99 -5.26
C GLY A 53 5.23 0.45 -4.76
N GLY A 54 6.31 1.15 -5.07
CA GLY A 54 6.56 2.53 -4.65
C GLY A 54 5.42 3.49 -5.02
N PRO A 55 4.91 3.48 -6.27
CA PRO A 55 3.78 4.33 -6.65
C PRO A 55 2.50 4.10 -5.84
N ILE A 56 2.24 2.86 -5.40
CA ILE A 56 1.07 2.54 -4.56
C ILE A 56 1.21 3.24 -3.21
N GLY A 57 2.37 3.13 -2.56
CA GLY A 57 2.66 3.84 -1.32
C GLY A 57 2.61 5.36 -1.47
N GLY A 58 3.10 5.89 -2.59
CA GLY A 58 3.01 7.32 -2.91
C GLY A 58 1.55 7.80 -3.01
N GLN A 59 0.68 7.03 -3.66
CA GLN A 59 -0.75 7.35 -3.76
C GLN A 59 -1.45 7.28 -2.40
N MET A 60 -1.10 6.31 -1.56
CA MET A 60 -1.60 6.23 -0.18
C MET A 60 -1.25 7.50 0.60
N VAL A 61 0.01 7.93 0.58
CA VAL A 61 0.46 9.14 1.27
C VAL A 61 -0.23 10.38 0.72
N LYS A 62 -0.34 10.52 -0.61
CA LYS A 62 -1.03 11.64 -1.25
C LYS A 62 -2.45 11.82 -0.73
N LYS A 63 -3.23 10.73 -0.69
CA LYS A 63 -4.61 10.74 -0.17
C LYS A 63 -4.69 11.01 1.33
N MET A 64 -3.77 10.46 2.12
CA MET A 64 -3.73 10.74 3.56
C MET A 64 -3.48 12.22 3.83
N VAL A 65 -2.56 12.86 3.09
CA VAL A 65 -2.28 14.30 3.18
C VAL A 65 -3.49 15.12 2.72
N GLU A 66 -4.09 14.78 1.58
CA GLU A 66 -5.29 15.46 1.08
C GLU A 66 -6.46 15.40 2.08
N MET A 67 -6.72 14.23 2.67
CA MET A 67 -7.74 14.06 3.71
C MET A 67 -7.43 14.94 4.94
N TYR A 68 -6.16 15.00 5.35
CA TYR A 68 -5.76 15.83 6.47
C TYR A 68 -5.96 17.33 6.16
N GLU A 69 -5.49 17.80 5.01
CA GLU A 69 -5.67 19.19 4.56
C GLU A 69 -7.13 19.59 4.46
N ASN A 70 -8.01 18.70 3.99
CA ASN A 70 -9.45 18.97 3.89
C ASN A 70 -10.14 19.04 5.25
N ASN A 71 -9.66 18.32 6.27
CA ASN A 71 -10.19 18.40 7.64
C ASN A 71 -9.67 19.61 8.43
N MET A 72 -8.65 20.31 7.93
CA MET A 72 -8.15 21.55 8.52
C MET A 72 -8.91 22.81 8.06
N LYS A 73 -9.74 22.68 7.02
CA LYS A 73 -10.60 23.75 6.50
C LYS A 73 -11.90 23.79 7.29
#